data_AF-A0A960MKY9-F1
#
_entry.id   AF-A0A960MKY9-F1
#
_cell.length_a   1.000
_cell.length_b   1.000
_cell.length_c   1.000
_cell.angle_alpha   90.00
_cell.angle_beta   90.00
_cell.angle_gamma   90.00
#
_symmetry.space_group_name_H-M   'P 1'
#
loop_
_entity.id
_entity.type
_entity.pdbx_description
1 polymer ?
#
loop_
_entity_poly.entity_id
_entity_poly.type
_entity_poly.pdbx_seq_one_letter_code
_entity_poly.pdbx_strand_id
1 'polypeptide(L)'
;MSFTEQETMKTNTKKLEELEGVIAKAIKKVRGRKENDLCKYIPINTGGYIHHFTLRKMKYKNPGELTSMIEKFIMKADRPLVVPPKQRAARGSRKKKDQLAFSKLQLERLLNMAILSGDKEMISLLSPKKSLAHCKRELIQSVRHGIVDHELWNAYVESVNAQQALIAAGAEALSRN
;
A
#
# COMPACT_ATOMS: atom_id res chain seq x y z
N MET A 1 -17.83 22.09 30.34
CA MET A 1 -18.39 21.43 29.14
C MET A 1 -19.61 22.23 28.72
N SER A 2 -19.55 22.87 27.56
CA SER A 2 -20.54 23.84 27.07
C SER A 2 -21.76 23.14 26.46
N PHE A 3 -22.95 23.66 26.77
CA PHE A 3 -24.26 23.17 26.28
C PHE A 3 -24.34 23.02 24.75
N THR A 4 -23.56 23.80 23.98
CA THR A 4 -23.50 23.78 22.52
C THR A 4 -22.87 22.50 21.92
N GLU A 5 -22.00 21.82 22.65
CA GLU A 5 -21.37 20.57 22.17
C GLU A 5 -22.31 19.36 22.33
N GLN A 6 -23.23 19.40 23.29
CA GLN A 6 -24.17 18.31 23.52
C GLN A 6 -25.30 18.27 22.46
N GLU A 7 -25.72 19.43 21.94
CA GLU A 7 -26.74 19.49 20.88
C GLU A 7 -26.19 19.10 19.49
N THR A 8 -24.94 19.45 19.19
CA THR A 8 -24.27 19.05 17.94
C THR A 8 -23.98 17.55 17.88
N MET A 9 -23.71 16.91 19.03
CA MET A 9 -23.59 15.45 19.09
C MET A 9 -24.94 14.73 18.94
N LYS A 10 -26.02 15.21 19.59
CA LYS A 10 -27.37 14.61 19.49
C LYS A 10 -28.01 14.77 18.12
N THR A 11 -27.68 15.82 17.38
CA THR A 11 -28.16 16.00 15.99
C THR A 11 -27.42 15.12 15.00
N ASN A 12 -26.13 14.84 15.25
CA ASN A 12 -25.36 13.89 14.44
C ASN A 12 -25.84 12.44 14.60
N THR A 13 -26.24 12.01 15.80
CA THR A 13 -26.76 10.65 16.00
C THR A 13 -28.09 10.43 15.28
N LYS A 14 -29.03 11.39 15.35
CA LYS A 14 -30.30 11.30 14.62
C LYS A 14 -30.11 11.24 13.10
N LYS A 15 -29.20 12.06 12.55
CA LYS A 15 -28.87 12.03 11.11
C LYS A 15 -28.22 10.71 10.67
N LEU A 16 -27.44 10.08 11.56
CA LEU A 16 -26.86 8.77 11.31
C LEU A 16 -27.92 7.66 11.29
N GLU A 17 -28.87 7.69 12.22
CA GLU A 17 -29.98 6.73 12.28
C GLU A 17 -30.90 6.83 11.06
N GLU A 18 -31.24 8.06 10.63
CA GLU A 18 -32.01 8.29 9.40
C GLU A 18 -31.28 7.75 8.16
N LEU A 19 -29.96 7.98 8.09
CA LEU A 19 -29.12 7.50 7.01
C LEU A 19 -29.02 5.97 6.98
N GLU A 20 -28.89 5.32 8.14
CA GLU A 20 -28.95 3.87 8.25
C GLU A 20 -30.32 3.32 7.80
N GLY A 21 -31.40 4.01 8.13
CA GLY A 21 -32.75 3.70 7.63
C GLY A 21 -32.85 3.78 6.10
N VAL A 22 -32.27 4.81 5.50
CA VAL A 22 -32.23 4.98 4.03
C VAL A 22 -31.38 3.90 3.36
N ILE A 23 -30.21 3.58 3.94
CA ILE A 23 -29.34 2.47 3.50
C ILE A 23 -30.09 1.14 3.55
N ALA A 24 -30.79 0.84 4.64
CA ALA A 24 -31.53 -0.42 4.78
C ALA A 24 -32.64 -0.56 3.73
N LYS A 25 -33.38 0.52 3.45
CA LYS A 25 -34.39 0.55 2.38
C LYS A 25 -33.76 0.37 1.00
N ALA A 26 -32.61 0.99 0.75
CA ALA A 26 -31.86 0.84 -0.50
C ALA A 26 -31.38 -0.61 -0.70
N ILE A 27 -30.89 -1.27 0.36
CA ILE A 27 -30.45 -2.69 0.31
C ILE A 27 -31.64 -3.60 -0.04
N LYS A 28 -32.80 -3.38 0.58
CA LYS A 28 -34.03 -4.14 0.28
C LYS A 28 -34.44 -3.99 -1.19
N LYS A 29 -34.40 -2.77 -1.72
CA LYS A 29 -34.76 -2.50 -3.13
C LYS A 29 -33.82 -3.19 -4.12
N VAL A 30 -32.53 -3.19 -3.80
CA VAL A 30 -31.46 -3.78 -4.62
C VAL A 30 -31.35 -5.31 -4.42
N ARG A 31 -32.11 -5.90 -3.47
CA ARG A 31 -31.98 -7.30 -3.03
C ARG A 31 -30.55 -7.66 -2.61
N GLY A 32 -29.82 -6.69 -2.05
CA GLY A 32 -28.47 -6.89 -1.51
C GLY A 32 -28.49 -7.55 -0.13
N ARG A 33 -27.35 -8.11 0.31
CA ARG A 33 -27.20 -8.66 1.67
C ARG A 33 -26.35 -7.78 2.57
N LYS A 34 -25.41 -7.03 1.98
CA LYS A 34 -24.47 -6.18 2.71
C LYS A 34 -24.52 -4.75 2.17
N GLU A 35 -24.17 -3.77 3.00
CA GLU A 35 -24.00 -2.36 2.58
C GLU A 35 -23.02 -2.23 1.41
N ASN A 36 -22.02 -3.12 1.35
CA ASN A 36 -21.06 -3.21 0.24
C ASN A 36 -21.70 -3.47 -1.12
N ASP A 37 -22.92 -4.01 -1.19
CA ASP A 37 -23.59 -4.26 -2.47
C ASP A 37 -24.15 -2.95 -3.07
N LEU A 38 -24.50 -1.96 -2.23
CA LEU A 38 -24.94 -0.64 -2.68
C LEU A 38 -23.86 0.09 -3.49
N CYS A 39 -22.60 -0.22 -3.19
CA CYS A 39 -21.45 0.38 -3.82
C CYS A 39 -21.50 0.26 -5.36
N LYS A 40 -22.01 -0.86 -5.88
CA LYS A 40 -22.08 -1.14 -7.32
C LYS A 40 -23.06 -0.25 -8.09
N TYR A 41 -23.97 0.41 -7.39
CA TYR A 41 -25.07 1.19 -7.96
C TYR A 41 -24.87 2.69 -7.87
N ILE A 42 -23.80 3.14 -7.19
CA ILE A 42 -23.48 4.55 -7.02
C ILE A 42 -22.27 4.87 -7.91
N PRO A 43 -22.46 5.57 -9.04
CA PRO A 43 -21.36 5.99 -9.91
C PRO A 43 -20.55 7.14 -9.28
N ILE A 44 -19.25 7.19 -9.59
CA ILE A 44 -18.37 8.33 -9.26
C ILE A 44 -17.93 9.02 -10.56
N ASN A 45 -17.80 10.35 -10.53
CA ASN A 45 -17.31 11.17 -11.66
C ASN A 45 -15.97 10.70 -12.26
N THR A 46 -15.10 10.09 -11.46
CA THR A 46 -13.77 9.58 -11.86
C THR A 46 -13.83 8.23 -12.60
N GLY A 47 -15.04 7.73 -12.88
CA GLY A 47 -15.31 6.45 -13.54
C GLY A 47 -15.39 5.29 -12.54
N GLY A 48 -16.34 4.38 -12.78
CA GLY A 48 -16.61 3.23 -11.93
C GLY A 48 -17.60 3.50 -10.79
N TYR A 49 -17.70 2.53 -9.90
CA TYR A 49 -18.61 2.52 -8.76
C TYR A 49 -17.90 2.91 -7.45
N ILE A 50 -18.64 3.38 -6.44
CA ILE A 50 -18.03 3.81 -5.17
C ILE A 50 -17.34 2.66 -4.45
N HIS A 51 -16.11 2.85 -3.99
CA HIS A 51 -15.43 1.83 -3.20
C HIS A 51 -16.04 1.78 -1.79
N HIS A 52 -16.14 0.58 -1.18
CA HIS A 52 -16.73 0.41 0.14
C HIS A 52 -16.01 1.24 1.24
N PHE A 53 -14.69 1.47 1.10
CA PHE A 53 -13.95 2.40 1.99
C PHE A 53 -14.45 3.85 1.86
N THR A 54 -14.76 4.27 0.63
CA THR A 54 -15.32 5.60 0.38
C THR A 54 -16.72 5.69 0.98
N LEU A 55 -17.57 4.67 0.81
CA LEU A 55 -18.90 4.61 1.44
C LEU A 55 -18.80 4.75 2.97
N ARG A 56 -17.91 3.97 3.61
CA ARG A 56 -17.66 4.04 5.06
C ARG A 56 -17.17 5.43 5.48
N LYS A 57 -16.27 6.05 4.71
CA LYS A 57 -15.75 7.39 4.98
C LYS A 57 -16.83 8.47 4.81
N MET A 58 -17.70 8.34 3.81
CA MET A 58 -18.80 9.27 3.53
C MET A 58 -19.85 9.26 4.62
N LYS A 59 -20.14 8.09 5.23
CA LYS A 59 -21.05 7.98 6.38
C LYS A 59 -20.66 8.89 7.54
N TYR A 60 -19.36 9.04 7.81
CA TYR A 60 -18.85 9.87 8.91
C TYR A 60 -18.55 11.32 8.51
N LYS A 61 -18.06 11.55 7.28
CA LYS A 61 -17.65 12.89 6.86
C LYS A 61 -18.80 13.71 6.28
N ASN A 62 -19.56 13.14 5.34
CA ASN A 62 -20.59 13.83 4.57
C ASN A 62 -21.86 12.95 4.45
N PRO A 63 -22.64 12.79 5.52
CA PRO A 63 -23.83 11.93 5.49
C PRO A 63 -24.91 12.43 4.51
N GLY A 64 -25.13 13.74 4.41
CA GLY A 64 -26.19 14.30 3.53
C GLY A 64 -25.96 14.07 2.03
N GLU A 65 -24.69 14.12 1.60
CA GLU A 65 -24.30 13.84 0.22
C GLU A 65 -24.55 12.36 -0.13
N LEU A 66 -24.27 11.46 0.83
CA LEU A 66 -24.54 10.04 0.68
C LEU A 66 -26.05 9.75 0.55
N THR A 67 -26.89 10.38 1.38
CA THR A 67 -28.35 10.24 1.29
C THR A 67 -28.87 10.69 -0.08
N SER A 68 -28.40 11.85 -0.56
CA SER A 68 -28.80 12.39 -1.87
C SER A 68 -28.41 11.45 -3.03
N MET A 69 -27.22 10.84 -2.96
CA MET A 69 -26.76 9.87 -3.96
C MET A 69 -27.59 8.59 -3.93
N ILE A 70 -27.90 8.05 -2.74
CA ILE A 70 -28.74 6.85 -2.60
C ILE A 70 -30.15 7.11 -3.14
N GLU A 71 -30.73 8.26 -2.83
CA GLU A 71 -32.05 8.61 -3.32
C GLU A 71 -32.09 8.75 -4.84
N LYS A 72 -31.09 9.42 -5.42
CA LYS A 72 -30.99 9.65 -6.87
C LYS A 72 -30.78 8.35 -7.64
N PHE A 73 -29.83 7.51 -7.23
CA PHE A 73 -29.39 6.36 -8.01
C PHE A 73 -30.10 5.05 -7.64
N ILE A 74 -30.67 4.94 -6.43
CA ILE A 74 -31.31 3.71 -5.96
C ILE A 74 -32.81 3.91 -5.74
N MET A 75 -33.25 4.96 -5.05
CA MET A 75 -34.68 5.13 -4.72
C MET A 75 -35.52 5.59 -5.91
N LYS A 76 -35.04 6.57 -6.69
CA LYS A 76 -35.79 7.10 -7.85
C LYS A 76 -35.61 6.27 -9.13
N ALA A 77 -34.60 5.40 -9.18
CA ALA A 77 -34.39 4.50 -10.33
C ALA A 77 -35.32 3.28 -10.23
N ASP A 78 -36.09 3.00 -11.28
CA ASP A 78 -37.00 1.84 -11.35
C ASP A 78 -36.23 0.51 -11.42
N ARG A 79 -35.11 0.50 -12.15
CA ARG A 79 -34.09 -0.56 -12.13
C ARG A 79 -32.72 0.07 -11.89
N PRO A 80 -32.13 -0.04 -10.68
CA PRO A 80 -30.82 0.54 -10.40
C PRO A 80 -29.77 -0.16 -11.27
N LEU A 81 -29.07 0.61 -12.10
CA LEU A 81 -28.10 0.07 -13.06
C LEU A 81 -26.79 -0.26 -12.34
N VAL A 82 -26.28 -1.46 -12.56
CA VAL A 82 -24.95 -1.85 -12.06
C VAL A 82 -23.90 -1.09 -12.86
N VAL A 83 -23.14 -0.23 -12.18
CA VAL A 83 -22.09 0.56 -12.81
C VAL A 83 -20.89 -0.37 -13.06
N PRO A 84 -20.42 -0.49 -14.33
CA PRO A 84 -19.27 -1.32 -14.63
C PRO A 84 -18.03 -0.78 -13.89
N PRO A 85 -17.15 -1.66 -13.38
CA PRO A 85 -15.90 -1.24 -12.77
C PRO A 85 -15.08 -0.38 -13.74
N LYS A 86 -14.38 0.62 -13.22
CA LYS A 86 -13.42 1.40 -14.01
C LYS A 86 -12.40 0.44 -14.62
N GLN A 87 -12.28 0.45 -15.95
CA GLN A 87 -11.22 -0.30 -16.62
C GLN A 87 -9.88 0.15 -16.06
N ARG A 88 -9.08 -0.80 -15.58
CA ARG A 88 -7.70 -0.51 -15.19
C ARG A 88 -7.01 0.01 -16.45
N ALA A 89 -6.23 1.08 -16.32
CA ALA A 89 -5.31 1.45 -17.38
C ALA A 89 -4.56 0.20 -17.81
N ALA A 90 -4.46 -0.04 -19.12
CA ALA A 90 -3.66 -1.13 -19.64
C ALA A 90 -2.34 -1.11 -18.88
N ARG A 91 -2.00 -2.22 -18.24
CA ARG A 91 -0.74 -2.37 -17.53
C ARG A 91 0.34 -2.48 -18.60
N GLY A 92 0.59 -1.36 -19.29
CA GLY A 92 1.62 -1.22 -20.28
C GLY A 92 2.95 -1.56 -19.63
N SER A 93 3.81 -2.19 -20.43
CA SER A 93 5.15 -2.65 -20.09
C SER A 93 5.97 -1.53 -19.45
N ARG A 94 5.84 -1.37 -18.12
CA ARG A 94 6.76 -0.57 -17.31
C ARG A 94 8.15 -1.21 -17.19
N LYS A 95 8.45 -2.24 -17.99
CA LYS A 95 9.82 -2.63 -18.27
C LYS A 95 10.29 -1.72 -19.38
N LYS A 96 11.20 -0.79 -19.06
CA LYS A 96 12.01 -0.11 -20.08
C LYS A 96 12.57 -1.22 -20.97
N LYS A 97 12.21 -1.22 -22.25
CA LYS A 97 12.60 -2.27 -23.22
C LYS A 97 14.13 -2.43 -23.31
N ASP A 98 14.87 -1.40 -22.87
CA ASP A 98 16.33 -1.34 -22.88
C ASP A 98 16.99 -1.83 -21.58
N GLN A 99 16.22 -2.20 -20.55
CA GLN A 99 16.80 -2.81 -19.36
C GLN A 99 16.96 -4.31 -19.58
N LEU A 100 18.21 -4.73 -19.83
CA LEU A 100 18.60 -6.14 -19.77
C LEU A 100 18.26 -6.69 -18.37
N ALA A 101 17.26 -7.57 -18.31
CA ALA A 101 16.89 -8.26 -17.09
C ALA A 101 17.81 -9.48 -16.94
N PHE A 102 18.86 -9.34 -16.12
CA PHE A 102 19.71 -10.48 -15.80
C PHE A 102 18.99 -11.44 -14.85
N SER A 103 19.10 -12.75 -15.13
CA SER A 103 18.73 -13.77 -14.17
C SER A 103 19.75 -13.82 -13.03
N LYS A 104 19.36 -14.38 -11.87
CA LYS A 104 20.24 -14.55 -10.71
C LYS A 104 21.56 -15.25 -11.10
N LEU A 105 21.47 -16.32 -11.88
CA LEU A 105 22.62 -17.08 -12.36
C LEU A 105 23.54 -16.26 -13.29
N GLN A 106 22.96 -15.37 -14.11
CA GLN A 106 23.75 -14.49 -14.98
C GLN A 106 24.52 -13.45 -14.17
N LEU A 107 23.92 -12.92 -13.09
CA LEU A 107 24.60 -12.00 -12.17
C LEU A 107 25.73 -12.70 -11.41
N GLU A 108 25.52 -13.94 -10.95
CA GLU A 108 26.57 -14.73 -10.28
C GLU A 108 27.75 -15.02 -11.23
N ARG A 109 27.47 -15.38 -12.49
CA ARG A 109 28.52 -15.57 -13.52
C ARG A 109 29.27 -14.27 -13.80
N LEU A 110 28.56 -13.15 -13.89
CA LEU A 110 29.16 -11.83 -14.13
C LEU A 110 30.04 -11.39 -12.95
N LEU A 111 29.60 -11.65 -11.71
CA LEU A 111 30.39 -11.41 -10.50
C LEU A 111 31.68 -12.24 -10.51
N ASN A 112 31.61 -13.52 -10.87
CA ASN A 112 32.79 -14.38 -10.96
C ASN A 112 33.78 -13.90 -12.04
N MET A 113 33.27 -13.44 -13.19
CA MET A 113 34.13 -12.84 -14.22
C MET A 113 34.79 -11.54 -13.75
N ALA A 114 34.07 -10.71 -12.99
CA ALA A 114 34.62 -9.49 -12.40
C ALA A 114 35.73 -9.79 -11.38
N ILE A 115 35.56 -10.82 -10.54
CA ILE A 115 36.58 -11.31 -9.60
C ILE A 115 37.83 -11.76 -10.34
N LEU A 116 37.68 -12.59 -11.37
CA LEU A 116 38.81 -13.11 -12.16
C LEU A 116 39.55 -12.00 -12.93
N SER A 117 38.82 -10.96 -13.35
CA SER A 117 39.38 -9.82 -14.10
C SER A 117 39.96 -8.74 -13.18
N GLY A 118 39.79 -8.86 -11.86
CA GLY A 118 40.25 -7.86 -10.88
C GLY A 118 39.48 -6.53 -10.94
N ASP A 119 38.29 -6.50 -11.54
CA ASP A 119 37.47 -5.29 -11.68
C ASP A 119 36.74 -4.98 -10.37
N LYS A 120 37.38 -4.16 -9.54
CA LYS A 120 36.89 -3.77 -8.20
C LYS A 120 35.55 -3.04 -8.24
N GLU A 121 35.27 -2.29 -9.31
CA GLU A 121 34.01 -1.54 -9.42
C GLU A 121 32.84 -2.48 -9.70
N MET A 122 33.01 -3.41 -10.65
CA MET A 122 32.00 -4.42 -10.96
C MET A 122 31.76 -5.38 -9.79
N ILE A 123 32.81 -5.74 -9.05
CA ILE A 123 32.68 -6.53 -7.81
C ILE A 123 31.84 -5.77 -6.77
N SER A 124 32.12 -4.49 -6.52
CA SER A 124 31.36 -3.68 -5.55
C SER A 124 29.89 -3.49 -5.94
N LEU A 125 29.62 -3.39 -7.25
CA LEU A 125 28.27 -3.19 -7.78
C LEU A 125 27.43 -4.48 -7.77
N LEU A 126 28.03 -5.60 -8.17
CA LEU A 126 27.37 -6.88 -8.35
C LEU A 126 27.40 -7.75 -7.09
N SER A 127 28.27 -7.43 -6.12
CA SER A 127 28.31 -8.14 -4.85
C SER A 127 26.92 -8.10 -4.21
N PRO A 128 26.40 -9.25 -3.76
CA PRO A 128 25.08 -9.33 -3.16
C PRO A 128 25.06 -8.52 -1.87
N LYS A 129 24.54 -7.29 -1.95
CA LYS A 129 24.27 -6.45 -0.79
C LYS A 129 23.09 -7.04 -0.02
N LYS A 130 23.36 -8.04 0.81
CA LYS A 130 22.41 -8.53 1.79
C LYS A 130 22.10 -7.35 2.72
N SER A 131 20.82 -7.02 2.88
CA SER A 131 20.44 -5.96 3.80
C SER A 131 20.84 -6.34 5.22
N LEU A 132 21.22 -5.37 6.07
CA LEU A 132 21.61 -5.64 7.45
C LEU A 132 20.54 -6.46 8.21
N ALA A 133 19.26 -6.17 7.96
CA ALA A 133 18.14 -6.91 8.53
C ALA A 133 18.07 -8.37 8.08
N HIS A 134 18.58 -8.70 6.89
CA HIS A 134 18.69 -10.06 6.41
C HIS A 134 19.90 -10.77 7.02
N CYS A 135 21.09 -10.14 7.03
CA CYS A 135 22.29 -10.68 7.69
C CYS A 135 22.05 -10.97 9.18
N LYS A 136 21.37 -10.08 9.91
CA LYS A 136 21.00 -10.30 11.33
C LYS A 136 20.15 -11.55 11.52
N ARG A 137 19.17 -11.77 10.63
CA ARG A 137 18.26 -12.93 10.72
C ARG A 137 19.00 -14.23 10.45
N GLU A 138 19.83 -14.27 9.41
CA GLU A 138 20.63 -15.46 9.07
C GLU A 138 21.67 -15.75 10.17
N LEU A 139 22.29 -14.72 10.77
CA LEU A 139 23.27 -14.90 11.86
C LEU A 139 22.62 -15.48 13.11
N ILE A 140 21.46 -14.95 13.53
CA ILE A 140 20.68 -15.49 14.65
C ILE A 140 20.28 -16.94 14.37
N GLN A 141 19.90 -17.25 13.13
CA GLN A 141 19.54 -18.60 12.73
C GLN A 141 20.75 -19.55 12.79
N SER A 142 21.91 -19.13 12.28
CA SER A 142 23.16 -19.90 12.32
C SER A 142 23.57 -20.22 13.77
N VAL A 143 23.51 -19.22 14.66
CA VAL A 143 23.79 -19.37 16.09
C VAL A 143 22.81 -20.34 16.75
N ARG A 144 21.51 -20.27 16.41
CA ARG A 144 20.50 -21.22 16.92
C ARG A 144 20.74 -22.65 16.48
N HIS A 145 21.32 -22.86 15.29
CA HIS A 145 21.69 -24.18 14.79
C HIS A 145 23.08 -24.63 15.25
N GLY A 146 23.81 -23.81 16.03
CA GLY A 146 25.16 -24.12 16.49
C GLY A 146 26.22 -24.08 15.39
N ILE A 147 25.92 -23.46 14.25
CA ILE A 147 26.83 -23.34 13.10
C ILE A 147 27.49 -21.97 13.17
N VAL A 148 28.82 -21.94 13.14
CA VAL A 148 29.59 -20.69 13.06
C VAL A 148 29.96 -20.46 11.60
N ASP A 149 29.26 -19.54 10.96
CA ASP A 149 29.56 -19.09 9.60
C ASP A 149 30.38 -17.78 9.67
N HIS A 150 31.69 -17.92 9.42
CA HIS A 150 32.63 -16.80 9.42
C HIS A 150 32.39 -15.82 8.28
N GLU A 151 31.90 -16.28 7.13
CA GLU A 151 31.59 -15.44 5.97
C GLU A 151 30.38 -14.56 6.28
N LEU A 152 29.37 -15.14 6.93
CA LEU A 152 28.17 -14.41 7.35
C LEU A 152 28.44 -13.38 8.45
N TRP A 153 29.36 -13.69 9.37
CA TRP A 153 29.85 -12.73 10.36
C TRP A 153 30.59 -11.55 9.71
N ASN A 154 31.48 -11.82 8.76
CA ASN A 154 32.20 -10.78 8.04
C ASN A 154 31.25 -9.89 7.22
N ALA A 155 30.28 -10.48 6.53
CA ALA A 155 29.24 -9.75 5.80
C ALA A 155 28.37 -8.89 6.74
N TYR A 156 28.10 -9.36 7.96
CA TYR A 156 27.41 -8.57 8.99
C TYR A 156 28.23 -7.36 9.43
N VAL A 157 29.51 -7.55 9.77
CA VAL A 157 30.42 -6.48 10.20
C VAL A 157 30.59 -5.43 9.09
N GLU A 158 30.79 -5.86 7.84
CA GLU A 158 30.88 -4.97 6.69
C GLU A 158 29.59 -4.16 6.47
N SER A 159 28.42 -4.79 6.62
CA SER A 159 27.12 -4.11 6.52
C SER A 159 26.90 -3.10 7.64
N VAL A 160 27.34 -3.40 8.86
CA VAL A 160 27.27 -2.47 10.00
C VAL A 160 28.17 -1.26 9.75
N ASN A 161 29.42 -1.49 9.34
CA ASN A 161 30.37 -0.43 9.04
C ASN A 161 29.87 0.47 7.90
N ALA A 162 29.31 -0.11 6.83
CA ALA A 162 28.72 0.64 5.72
C ALA A 162 27.53 1.51 6.18
N GLN A 163 26.65 0.98 7.05
CA GLN A 163 25.54 1.76 7.59
C GLN A 163 26.03 2.89 8.51
N GLN A 164 27.07 2.64 9.30
CA GLN A 164 27.64 3.64 10.22
C GLN A 164 28.37 4.75 9.47
N ALA A 165 29.07 4.42 8.38
CA ALA A 165 29.66 5.39 7.46
C ALA A 165 28.60 6.27 6.77
N LEU A 166 27.46 5.69 6.36
CA LEU A 166 26.34 6.46 5.79
C LEU A 166 25.70 7.41 6.82
N ILE A 167 25.56 6.97 8.08
CA ILE A 167 25.05 7.82 9.16
C ILE A 167 26.03 8.96 9.47
N ALA A 168 27.33 8.69 9.51
CA ALA A 168 28.37 9.69 9.71
C ALA A 168 28.39 10.73 8.58
N ALA A 169 28.36 10.29 7.32
CA ALA A 169 28.31 11.19 6.16
C ALA A 169 27.02 12.05 6.13
N GLY A 170 25.89 11.49 6.56
CA GLY A 170 24.64 12.24 6.72
C GLY A 170 24.70 13.30 7.83
N ALA A 171 25.38 13.00 8.94
CA ALA A 171 25.58 13.95 10.04
C ALA A 171 26.51 15.11 9.63
N GLU A 172 27.56 14.84 8.86
CA GLU A 172 28.44 15.89 8.34
C GLU A 172 27.74 16.81 7.33
N ALA A 173 26.83 16.28 6.50
CA ALA A 173 26.06 17.07 5.53
C ALA A 173 25.04 18.01 6.21
N LEU A 174 24.52 17.65 7.38
CA LEU A 174 23.64 18.49 8.19
C LEU A 174 24.38 19.58 8.98
N SER A 175 25.67 19.38 9.27
CA SER A 175 26.51 20.37 9.97
C SER A 175 27.10 21.46 9.06
N ARG A 176 26.98 21.32 7.74
CA ARG A 176 27.52 22.26 6.74
C ARG A 176 26.44 23.15 6.07
N ASN A 177 25.18 22.99 6.44
CA ASN A 177 24.06 23.88 6.10
C ASN A 177 23.65 24.69 7.33
#